data_AF-A0A243QKP7-F1
#
_entry.id   AF-A0A243QKP7-F1
#
_cell.length_a   1.000
_cell.length_b   1.000
_cell.length_c   1.000
_cell.angle_alpha   90.00
_cell.angle_beta   90.00
_cell.angle_gamma   90.00
#
_symmetry.space_group_name_H-M   'P 1'
#
loop_
_entity.id
_entity.type
_entity.pdbx_description
1 polymer ?
#
loop_
_entity_poly.entity_id
_entity_poly.type
_entity_poly.pdbx_seq_one_letter_code
_entity_poly.pdbx_strand_id
1 'polypeptide(L)'
;MEGGAFMRDMRVTGGLRFIGAKFHGGVYLQRSVITATGPHAVRADFMESGAAEFSAGFTATGVIRMRGARVNGVLSFDGATLEAPGRVLHLSHAQVEELILNPASIKGEVNLGYSRIGVLLDNPAAYADRVQLTGLTYESLRGHWTVAERLDWLDRDPDGYKPQPYEQLASWFRRIGHEPDARRVLLAKQRRRRGTLKPTGRVWGRLLDFVVGYGYRPWLAGLWVAVLLTLGTVVFDAVRPAQIDPDEVRSFQPFVYTLDLLVPVSVFEQRGAWEPVGWTQWLAWTLVASGWILATALIAGAARVLRPSGNS
;
A
#
# COMPACT_ATOMS: atom_id res chain seq x y z
N MET A 1 18.39 -41.92 0.52
CA MET A 1 18.61 -42.13 1.96
C MET A 1 17.42 -41.57 2.70
N GLU A 2 16.58 -42.43 3.27
CA GLU A 2 15.46 -42.07 4.14
C GLU A 2 15.98 -41.78 5.56
N GLY A 3 16.76 -40.72 5.72
CA GLY A 3 17.41 -40.40 6.99
C GLY A 3 17.24 -38.94 7.38
N GLY A 4 17.39 -38.67 8.67
CA GLY A 4 17.63 -37.32 9.20
C GLY A 4 19.12 -37.06 9.35
N ALA A 5 19.52 -35.79 9.29
CA ALA A 5 20.89 -35.36 9.59
C ALA A 5 20.95 -34.83 11.04
N PHE A 6 21.56 -35.62 11.92
CA PHE A 6 21.72 -35.28 13.34
C PHE A 6 23.12 -34.73 13.57
N MET A 7 23.17 -33.43 13.84
CA MET A 7 24.37 -32.59 13.88
C MET A 7 24.32 -31.71 15.13
N ARG A 8 24.02 -32.35 16.27
CA ARG A 8 23.84 -31.72 17.58
C ARG A 8 25.18 -31.46 18.24
N ASP A 9 25.22 -30.45 19.12
CA ASP A 9 26.40 -30.13 19.94
C ASP A 9 27.67 -29.83 19.11
N MET A 10 27.51 -29.43 17.84
CA MET A 10 28.62 -29.20 16.93
C MET A 10 29.14 -27.77 17.04
N ARG A 11 30.44 -27.59 16.78
CA ARG A 11 31.04 -26.28 16.54
C ARG A 11 31.57 -26.24 15.11
N VAL A 12 31.07 -25.29 14.32
CA VAL A 12 31.44 -25.16 12.90
C VAL A 12 31.91 -23.75 12.62
N THR A 13 33.11 -23.64 12.05
CA THR A 13 33.64 -22.39 11.50
C THR A 13 33.54 -22.42 9.97
N GLY A 14 32.98 -21.38 9.38
CA GLY A 14 32.84 -21.23 7.91
C GLY A 14 31.40 -21.36 7.39
N GLY A 15 30.54 -22.07 8.12
CA GLY A 15 29.10 -22.22 7.82
C GLY A 15 28.71 -23.56 7.17
N LEU A 16 27.41 -23.86 7.16
CA LEU A 16 26.82 -25.08 6.62
C LEU A 16 26.04 -24.80 5.33
N ARG A 17 26.08 -25.75 4.38
CA ARG A 17 25.38 -25.65 3.08
C ARG A 17 24.50 -26.88 2.84
N PHE A 18 23.21 -26.66 2.69
CA PHE A 18 22.16 -27.66 2.43
C PHE A 18 21.32 -27.28 1.20
N ILE A 19 21.92 -26.63 0.21
CA ILE A 19 21.21 -26.09 -0.95
C ILE A 19 20.58 -27.23 -1.75
N GLY A 20 19.27 -27.21 -1.91
CA GLY A 20 18.51 -28.26 -2.61
C GLY A 20 18.57 -29.64 -1.93
N ALA A 21 19.10 -29.72 -0.71
CA ALA A 21 19.23 -30.99 0.01
C ALA A 21 17.84 -31.51 0.43
N LYS A 22 17.69 -32.82 0.44
CA LYS A 22 16.46 -33.50 0.87
C LYS A 22 16.74 -34.35 2.10
N PHE A 23 16.11 -34.00 3.23
CA PHE A 23 16.24 -34.70 4.50
C PHE A 23 14.88 -35.20 4.97
N HIS A 24 14.50 -36.41 4.57
CA HIS A 24 13.20 -37.00 4.93
C HIS A 24 12.97 -37.00 6.45
N GLY A 25 13.99 -37.34 7.24
CA GLY A 25 13.87 -37.38 8.71
C GLY A 25 14.10 -36.04 9.42
N GLY A 26 14.63 -35.03 8.73
CA GLY A 26 14.90 -33.72 9.30
C GLY A 26 16.37 -33.33 9.44
N VAL A 27 16.62 -32.07 9.80
CA VAL A 27 17.94 -31.53 10.13
C VAL A 27 17.93 -31.06 11.57
N TYR A 28 18.89 -31.52 12.38
CA TYR A 28 18.90 -31.30 13.82
C TYR A 28 20.25 -30.69 14.24
N LEU A 29 20.25 -29.40 14.58
CA LEU A 29 21.43 -28.64 15.03
C LEU A 29 21.30 -28.14 16.48
N GLN A 30 20.52 -28.83 17.32
CA GLN A 30 20.34 -28.38 18.70
C GLN A 30 21.68 -28.25 19.42
N ARG A 31 21.80 -27.20 20.26
CA ARG A 31 23.03 -26.87 21.01
C ARG A 31 24.29 -26.63 20.16
N SER A 32 24.15 -26.50 18.85
CA SER A 32 25.30 -26.26 17.96
C SER A 32 25.64 -24.78 17.87
N VAL A 33 26.93 -24.48 17.67
CA VAL A 33 27.47 -23.13 17.47
C VAL A 33 28.05 -23.04 16.06
N ILE A 34 27.53 -22.13 15.26
CA ILE A 34 27.98 -21.92 13.89
C ILE A 34 28.45 -20.49 13.71
N THR A 35 29.74 -20.34 13.41
CA THR A 35 30.36 -19.05 13.15
C THR A 35 30.73 -18.97 11.68
N ALA A 36 30.02 -18.13 10.93
CA ALA A 36 30.33 -17.89 9.54
C ALA A 36 31.64 -17.10 9.41
N THR A 37 32.53 -17.53 8.50
CA THR A 37 33.65 -16.70 8.04
C THR A 37 33.25 -15.83 6.86
N GLY A 38 32.19 -16.23 6.14
CA GLY A 38 31.51 -15.44 5.12
C GLY A 38 30.15 -14.94 5.61
N PRO A 39 29.23 -14.55 4.70
CA PRO A 39 27.95 -13.99 5.10
C PRO A 39 27.00 -15.02 5.73
N HIS A 40 27.08 -16.31 5.37
CA HIS A 40 26.08 -17.31 5.74
C HIS A 40 26.60 -18.27 6.80
N ALA A 41 25.93 -18.34 7.94
CA ALA A 41 26.11 -19.41 8.92
C ALA A 41 25.45 -20.70 8.43
N VAL A 42 24.23 -20.60 7.90
CA VAL A 42 23.52 -21.74 7.29
C VAL A 42 22.88 -21.29 5.99
N ARG A 43 23.16 -22.00 4.90
CA ARG A 43 22.53 -21.78 3.60
C ARG A 43 21.80 -23.04 3.14
N ALA A 44 20.48 -23.02 3.25
CA ALA A 44 19.56 -24.11 2.95
C ALA A 44 18.47 -23.66 1.95
N ASP A 45 18.87 -22.89 0.92
CA ASP A 45 17.96 -22.49 -0.16
C ASP A 45 17.36 -23.74 -0.83
N PHE A 46 16.05 -23.77 -1.03
CA PHE A 46 15.30 -24.87 -1.64
C PHE A 46 15.47 -26.25 -0.94
N MET A 47 15.89 -26.26 0.33
CA MET A 47 15.96 -27.50 1.10
C MET A 47 14.55 -28.08 1.31
N GLU A 48 14.42 -29.39 1.19
CA GLU A 48 13.21 -30.13 1.57
C GLU A 48 13.52 -30.96 2.82
N SER A 49 12.72 -30.82 3.86
CA SER A 49 12.98 -31.50 5.13
C SER A 49 11.70 -31.91 5.84
N GLY A 50 11.72 -33.05 6.53
CA GLY A 50 10.65 -33.44 7.45
C GLY A 50 10.55 -32.47 8.63
N ALA A 51 11.68 -32.12 9.22
CA ALA A 51 11.80 -31.14 10.31
C ALA A 51 13.12 -30.36 10.21
N ALA A 52 13.21 -29.20 10.85
CA ALA A 52 14.44 -28.42 10.95
C ALA A 52 14.53 -27.81 12.34
N GLU A 53 15.39 -28.38 13.18
CA GLU A 53 15.53 -28.03 14.59
C GLU A 53 16.82 -27.26 14.84
N PHE A 54 16.67 -25.94 15.03
CA PHE A 54 17.72 -24.99 15.37
C PHE A 54 17.48 -24.42 16.77
N SER A 55 17.17 -25.31 17.72
CA SER A 55 16.65 -24.98 19.06
C SER A 55 17.64 -25.32 20.18
N ALA A 56 17.21 -25.08 21.42
CA ALA A 56 17.93 -25.48 22.65
C ALA A 56 19.39 -24.97 22.68
N GLY A 57 19.58 -23.64 22.67
CA GLY A 57 20.92 -23.03 22.76
C GLY A 57 21.72 -23.03 21.46
N PHE A 58 21.09 -23.36 20.33
CA PHE A 58 21.68 -23.15 19.02
C PHE A 58 22.08 -21.68 18.84
N THR A 59 23.32 -21.47 18.39
CA THR A 59 23.88 -20.13 18.19
C THR A 59 24.42 -20.00 16.77
N ALA A 60 24.05 -18.92 16.08
CA ALA A 60 24.56 -18.63 14.75
C ALA A 60 25.05 -17.19 14.65
N THR A 61 26.31 -17.03 14.26
CA THR A 61 26.89 -15.74 13.85
C THR A 61 27.01 -15.72 12.34
N GLY A 62 26.18 -14.91 11.69
CA GLY A 62 25.99 -14.88 10.24
C GLY A 62 24.55 -15.24 9.83
N VAL A 63 24.26 -15.09 8.55
CA VAL A 63 22.90 -15.24 8.02
C VAL A 63 22.47 -16.71 7.94
N ILE A 64 21.29 -17.02 8.47
CA ILE A 64 20.56 -18.26 8.19
C ILE A 64 19.59 -17.99 7.04
N ARG A 65 19.84 -18.64 5.90
CA ARG A 65 19.06 -18.45 4.68
C ARG A 65 18.44 -19.76 4.23
N MET A 66 17.11 -19.80 4.16
CA MET A 66 16.31 -20.95 3.73
C MET A 66 15.26 -20.51 2.70
N ARG A 67 15.66 -19.71 1.71
CA ARG A 67 14.70 -19.20 0.71
C ARG A 67 14.11 -20.36 -0.08
N GLY A 68 12.78 -20.38 -0.20
CA GLY A 68 12.07 -21.41 -0.95
C GLY A 68 12.19 -22.82 -0.33
N ALA A 69 12.67 -22.93 0.91
CA ALA A 69 12.73 -24.21 1.60
C ALA A 69 11.32 -24.72 1.91
N ARG A 70 11.16 -26.04 1.90
CA ARG A 70 9.94 -26.73 2.32
C ARG A 70 10.24 -27.57 3.55
N VAL A 71 9.63 -27.23 4.67
CA VAL A 71 9.70 -28.00 5.91
C VAL A 71 8.30 -28.56 6.16
N ASN A 72 8.15 -29.87 5.97
CA ASN A 72 6.85 -30.52 6.02
C ASN A 72 6.28 -30.62 7.43
N GLY A 73 7.11 -30.47 8.47
CA GLY A 73 6.72 -30.38 9.87
C GLY A 73 7.23 -29.10 10.50
N VAL A 74 7.97 -29.24 11.62
CA VAL A 74 8.42 -28.11 12.43
C VAL A 74 9.74 -27.52 11.92
N LEU A 75 9.79 -26.19 11.76
CA LEU A 75 11.00 -25.39 11.73
C LEU A 75 11.09 -24.61 13.04
N SER A 76 12.07 -24.92 13.89
CA SER A 76 12.19 -24.34 15.23
C SER A 76 13.47 -23.55 15.43
N PHE A 77 13.32 -22.36 16.00
CA PHE A 77 14.38 -21.50 16.52
C PHE A 77 14.18 -21.23 18.02
N ASP A 78 13.49 -22.14 18.73
CA ASP A 78 13.19 -21.95 20.15
C ASP A 78 14.46 -21.86 20.99
N GLY A 79 14.59 -20.77 21.75
CA GLY A 79 15.77 -20.48 22.57
C GLY A 79 17.06 -20.23 21.77
N ALA A 80 16.97 -20.01 20.45
CA ALA A 80 18.14 -19.75 19.61
C ALA A 80 18.71 -18.34 19.84
N THR A 81 20.02 -18.19 19.63
CA THR A 81 20.70 -16.88 19.59
C THR A 81 21.27 -16.64 18.20
N LEU A 82 20.70 -15.66 17.47
CA LEU A 82 21.09 -15.37 16.09
C LEU A 82 21.62 -13.94 15.99
N GLU A 83 22.77 -13.75 15.34
CA GLU A 83 23.38 -12.43 15.17
C GLU A 83 23.98 -12.24 13.78
N ALA A 84 23.57 -11.16 13.09
CA ALA A 84 24.23 -10.68 11.88
C ALA A 84 24.06 -9.15 11.75
N PRO A 85 25.00 -8.43 11.11
CA PRO A 85 24.93 -6.96 10.99
C PRO A 85 23.78 -6.46 10.08
N GLY A 86 23.15 -7.35 9.31
CA GLY A 86 22.04 -7.03 8.42
C GLY A 86 20.92 -8.03 8.59
N ARG A 87 20.48 -8.66 7.50
CA ARG A 87 19.50 -9.76 7.58
C ARG A 87 20.13 -10.97 8.26
N VAL A 88 19.54 -11.43 9.35
CA VAL A 88 20.02 -12.58 10.12
C VAL A 88 19.23 -13.85 9.81
N LEU A 89 17.92 -13.74 9.58
CA LEU A 89 17.06 -14.87 9.23
C LEU A 89 16.29 -14.58 7.94
N HIS A 90 16.42 -15.44 6.95
CA HIS A 90 15.79 -15.27 5.65
C HIS A 90 15.02 -16.51 5.21
N LEU A 91 13.70 -16.46 5.37
CA LEU A 91 12.74 -17.53 5.05
C LEU A 91 11.80 -17.14 3.89
N SER A 92 12.23 -16.26 2.99
CA SER A 92 11.34 -15.82 1.92
C SER A 92 10.90 -16.98 1.04
N HIS A 93 9.63 -16.97 0.61
CA HIS A 93 9.02 -18.05 -0.17
C HIS A 93 9.05 -19.44 0.47
N ALA A 94 9.39 -19.56 1.76
CA ALA A 94 9.39 -20.85 2.44
C ALA A 94 7.95 -21.40 2.59
N GLN A 95 7.84 -22.72 2.65
CA GLN A 95 6.61 -23.43 3.00
C GLN A 95 6.89 -24.26 4.25
N VAL A 96 6.21 -23.95 5.35
CA VAL A 96 6.47 -24.56 6.66
C VAL A 96 5.14 -24.92 7.30
N GLU A 97 4.99 -26.16 7.79
CA GLU A 97 3.76 -26.53 8.52
C GLU A 97 3.66 -25.79 9.86
N GLU A 98 4.72 -25.81 10.67
CA GLU A 98 4.80 -25.07 11.92
C GLU A 98 6.15 -24.34 12.04
N LEU A 99 6.11 -23.01 12.17
CA LEU A 99 7.29 -22.18 12.49
C LEU A 99 7.25 -21.78 13.95
N ILE A 100 8.23 -22.26 14.72
CA ILE A 100 8.48 -21.82 16.09
C ILE A 100 9.61 -20.79 16.06
N LEU A 101 9.24 -19.51 16.16
CA LEU A 101 10.16 -18.36 16.18
C LEU A 101 10.10 -17.68 17.56
N ASN A 102 10.55 -18.40 18.58
CA ASN A 102 10.67 -17.94 19.95
C ASN A 102 12.15 -17.95 20.41
N PRO A 103 13.00 -17.10 19.82
CA PRO A 103 14.44 -17.09 20.10
C PRO A 103 14.75 -16.51 21.49
N ALA A 104 15.93 -16.83 22.01
CA ALA A 104 16.50 -16.12 23.15
C ALA A 104 16.94 -14.70 22.76
N SER A 105 17.51 -14.54 21.57
CA SER A 105 17.83 -13.23 20.98
C SER A 105 18.00 -13.34 19.47
N ILE A 106 17.49 -12.36 18.73
CA ILE A 106 17.81 -12.13 17.33
C ILE A 106 18.27 -10.68 17.17
N LYS A 107 19.51 -10.52 16.71
CA LYS A 107 20.07 -9.23 16.29
C LYS A 107 20.23 -9.24 14.76
N GLY A 108 19.48 -8.38 14.09
CA GLY A 108 19.41 -8.30 12.63
C GLY A 108 17.99 -8.48 12.09
N GLU A 109 17.83 -8.20 10.80
CA GLU A 109 16.54 -8.26 10.10
C GLU A 109 16.06 -9.70 9.90
N VAL A 110 14.76 -9.93 10.12
CA VAL A 110 14.06 -11.17 9.81
C VAL A 110 13.21 -10.98 8.57
N ASN A 111 13.32 -11.88 7.59
CA ASN A 111 12.49 -11.84 6.39
C ASN A 111 11.64 -13.12 6.28
N LEU A 112 10.32 -12.95 6.38
CA LEU A 112 9.30 -13.98 6.20
C LEU A 112 8.47 -13.76 4.92
N GLY A 113 8.90 -12.85 4.05
CA GLY A 113 8.13 -12.38 2.90
C GLY A 113 7.77 -13.50 1.93
N TYR A 114 6.53 -13.48 1.43
CA TYR A 114 5.99 -14.49 0.51
C TYR A 114 6.01 -15.94 1.03
N SER A 115 6.30 -16.17 2.32
CA SER A 115 6.24 -17.50 2.90
C SER A 115 4.81 -17.92 3.23
N ARG A 116 4.57 -19.23 3.28
CA ARG A 116 3.32 -19.85 3.69
C ARG A 116 3.60 -20.70 4.91
N ILE A 117 2.96 -20.35 6.02
CA ILE A 117 3.18 -21.00 7.31
C ILE A 117 1.82 -21.58 7.77
N GLY A 118 1.73 -22.84 8.17
CA GLY A 118 0.49 -23.34 8.78
C GLY A 118 0.25 -22.64 10.12
N VAL A 119 1.13 -22.93 11.09
CA VAL A 119 1.12 -22.32 12.43
C VAL A 119 2.37 -21.46 12.62
N LEU A 120 2.18 -20.17 12.87
CA LEU A 120 3.24 -19.27 13.32
C LEU A 120 3.17 -19.12 14.84
N LEU A 121 4.09 -19.76 15.56
CA LEU A 121 4.28 -19.55 17.00
C LEU A 121 5.49 -18.65 17.19
N ASP A 122 5.27 -17.44 17.67
CA ASP A 122 6.34 -16.44 17.77
C ASP A 122 6.16 -15.48 18.94
N ASN A 123 7.27 -14.83 19.29
CA ASN A 123 7.31 -13.72 20.23
C ASN A 123 7.90 -12.50 19.51
N PRO A 124 7.07 -11.54 19.05
CA PRO A 124 7.54 -10.38 18.28
C PRO A 124 8.50 -9.48 19.02
N ALA A 125 8.52 -9.51 20.35
CA ALA A 125 9.44 -8.73 21.15
C ALA A 125 10.87 -9.30 21.10
N ALA A 126 11.04 -10.59 20.79
CA ALA A 126 12.33 -11.28 20.82
C ALA A 126 13.22 -11.01 19.60
N TYR A 127 12.68 -10.42 18.52
CA TYR A 127 13.43 -10.00 17.32
C TYR A 127 13.12 -8.55 16.97
N ALA A 128 13.72 -7.64 17.76
CA ALA A 128 13.34 -6.23 17.89
C ALA A 128 13.65 -5.32 16.67
N ASP A 129 14.43 -5.80 15.70
CA ASP A 129 14.84 -5.01 14.54
C ASP A 129 13.75 -4.96 13.46
N ARG A 130 14.14 -5.13 12.19
CA ARG A 130 13.27 -5.03 11.01
C ARG A 130 12.69 -6.39 10.66
N VAL A 131 11.43 -6.41 10.26
CA VAL A 131 10.76 -7.65 9.86
C VAL A 131 10.01 -7.47 8.55
N GLN A 132 10.45 -8.15 7.50
CA GLN A 132 9.79 -8.11 6.20
C GLN A 132 8.69 -9.16 6.14
N LEU A 133 7.44 -8.69 5.99
CA LEU A 133 6.22 -9.51 6.09
C LEU A 133 5.40 -9.53 4.81
N THR A 134 5.79 -8.72 3.82
CA THR A 134 5.08 -8.62 2.55
C THR A 134 4.85 -10.00 1.93
N GLY A 135 3.59 -10.38 1.74
CA GLY A 135 3.19 -11.65 1.13
C GLY A 135 3.22 -12.85 2.09
N LEU A 136 3.62 -12.68 3.35
CA LEU A 136 3.49 -13.73 4.37
C LEU A 136 2.00 -14.08 4.53
N THR A 137 1.74 -15.39 4.59
CA THR A 137 0.43 -15.95 4.92
C THR A 137 0.58 -16.99 6.02
N TYR A 138 -0.41 -17.05 6.90
CA TYR A 138 -0.49 -18.04 7.96
C TYR A 138 -1.92 -18.47 8.25
N GLU A 139 -2.11 -19.74 8.62
CA GLU A 139 -3.44 -20.25 8.98
C GLU A 139 -3.78 -19.91 10.43
N SER A 140 -2.81 -20.14 11.32
CA SER A 140 -2.91 -19.92 12.76
C SER A 140 -1.72 -19.13 13.29
N LEU A 141 -1.98 -18.31 14.31
CA LEU A 141 -0.96 -17.53 15.01
C LEU A 141 -1.03 -17.87 16.51
N ARG A 142 0.11 -18.13 17.13
CA ARG A 142 0.22 -18.53 18.53
C ARG A 142 1.34 -17.75 19.20
N GLY A 143 1.22 -17.54 20.50
CA GLY A 143 2.23 -16.84 21.30
C GLY A 143 1.61 -15.93 22.34
N HIS A 144 2.47 -15.35 23.17
CA HIS A 144 2.09 -14.42 24.23
C HIS A 144 2.41 -13.01 23.77
N TRP A 145 1.41 -12.33 23.24
CA TRP A 145 1.54 -10.96 22.74
C TRP A 145 0.17 -10.27 22.76
N THR A 146 0.19 -8.95 22.80
CA THR A 146 -0.97 -8.07 22.70
C THR A 146 -1.20 -7.66 21.24
N VAL A 147 -2.42 -7.19 20.94
CA VAL A 147 -2.73 -6.65 19.61
C VAL A 147 -1.84 -5.44 19.28
N ALA A 148 -1.49 -4.63 20.27
CA ALA A 148 -0.62 -3.47 20.09
C ALA A 148 0.79 -3.89 19.65
N GLU A 149 1.37 -4.90 20.30
CA GLU A 149 2.68 -5.47 19.91
C GLU A 149 2.64 -6.08 18.51
N ARG A 150 1.51 -6.67 18.10
CA ARG A 150 1.34 -7.13 16.72
C ARG A 150 1.26 -6.03 15.71
N LEU A 151 0.59 -4.93 16.03
CA LEU A 151 0.53 -3.78 15.14
C LEU A 151 1.90 -3.12 14.98
N ASP A 152 2.68 -3.02 16.06
CA ASP A 152 4.06 -2.58 16.01
C ASP A 152 4.92 -3.51 15.14
N TRP A 153 4.76 -4.83 15.28
CA TRP A 153 5.42 -5.80 14.42
C TRP A 153 5.12 -5.61 12.92
N LEU A 154 3.89 -5.24 12.55
CA LEU A 154 3.54 -4.92 11.17
C LEU A 154 4.18 -3.62 10.66
N ASP A 155 4.50 -2.69 11.55
CA ASP A 155 5.11 -1.40 11.23
C ASP A 155 6.64 -1.48 11.04
N ARG A 156 7.26 -2.59 11.43
CA ARG A 156 8.71 -2.84 11.30
C ARG A 156 9.15 -3.31 9.90
N ASP A 157 8.26 -3.31 8.90
CA ASP A 157 8.61 -3.67 7.53
C ASP A 157 9.53 -2.61 6.90
N PRO A 158 10.74 -2.99 6.43
CA PRO A 158 11.71 -2.04 5.87
C PRO A 158 11.21 -1.36 4.58
N ASP A 159 10.29 -1.99 3.84
CA ASP A 159 9.72 -1.44 2.60
C ASP A 159 8.55 -0.46 2.88
N GLY A 160 8.31 -0.15 4.16
CA GLY A 160 7.26 0.75 4.63
C GLY A 160 5.87 0.12 4.64
N TYR A 161 4.85 0.96 4.71
CA TYR A 161 3.47 0.51 4.86
C TYR A 161 2.99 -0.36 3.68
N LYS A 162 2.50 -1.57 4.01
CA LYS A 162 1.83 -2.48 3.08
C LYS A 162 0.44 -2.86 3.59
N PRO A 163 -0.61 -2.81 2.74
CA PRO A 163 -1.97 -3.18 3.16
C PRO A 163 -2.17 -4.66 3.52
N GLN A 164 -1.43 -5.57 2.88
CA GLN A 164 -1.70 -7.02 2.95
C GLN A 164 -1.43 -7.64 4.34
N PRO A 165 -0.31 -7.36 5.04
CA PRO A 165 -0.07 -7.94 6.36
C PRO A 165 -1.16 -7.59 7.40
N TYR A 166 -1.73 -6.38 7.29
CA TYR A 166 -2.87 -5.96 8.10
C TYR A 166 -4.15 -6.74 7.79
N GLU A 167 -4.44 -6.99 6.52
CA GLU A 167 -5.61 -7.80 6.12
C GLU A 167 -5.44 -9.26 6.56
N GLN A 168 -4.23 -9.81 6.44
CA GLN A 168 -3.92 -11.16 6.92
C GLN A 168 -4.21 -11.28 8.42
N LEU A 169 -3.71 -10.35 9.24
CA LEU A 169 -3.93 -10.35 10.69
C LEU A 169 -5.40 -10.14 11.06
N ALA A 170 -6.09 -9.19 10.40
CA ALA A 170 -7.51 -8.96 10.62
C ALA A 170 -8.35 -10.19 10.25
N SER A 171 -8.03 -10.85 9.13
CA SER A 171 -8.71 -12.06 8.69
C SER A 171 -8.58 -13.19 9.71
N TRP A 172 -7.39 -13.35 10.30
CA TRP A 172 -7.15 -14.36 11.32
C TRP A 172 -7.96 -14.07 12.60
N PHE A 173 -7.95 -12.83 13.10
CA PHE A 173 -8.77 -12.45 14.26
C PHE A 173 -10.27 -12.74 14.04
N ARG A 174 -10.78 -12.49 12.83
CA ARG A 174 -12.17 -12.87 12.48
C ARG A 174 -12.40 -14.38 12.54
N ARG A 175 -11.48 -15.18 11.97
CA ARG A 175 -11.60 -16.65 11.96
C ARG A 175 -11.67 -17.25 13.36
N ILE A 176 -10.96 -16.66 14.32
CA ILE A 176 -10.98 -17.12 15.72
C ILE A 176 -12.10 -16.44 16.56
N GLY A 177 -12.97 -15.62 15.96
CA GLY A 177 -14.11 -15.00 16.63
C GLY A 177 -13.81 -13.67 17.36
N HIS A 178 -12.60 -13.14 17.24
CA HIS A 178 -12.17 -11.89 17.90
C HIS A 178 -12.44 -10.64 17.04
N GLU A 179 -13.72 -10.35 16.79
CA GLU A 179 -14.15 -9.22 15.95
C GLU A 179 -13.65 -7.83 16.42
N PRO A 180 -13.61 -7.51 17.73
CA PRO A 180 -13.08 -6.24 18.21
C PRO A 180 -11.62 -6.01 17.81
N ASP A 181 -10.80 -7.05 17.84
CA ASP A 181 -9.38 -6.97 17.51
C ASP A 181 -9.17 -6.87 16.00
N ALA A 182 -9.95 -7.61 15.21
CA ALA A 182 -9.97 -7.43 13.75
C ALA A 182 -10.29 -5.98 13.36
N ARG A 183 -11.29 -5.36 14.02
CA ARG A 183 -11.63 -3.95 13.80
C ARG A 183 -10.49 -3.01 14.18
N ARG A 184 -9.82 -3.24 15.31
CA ARG A 184 -8.64 -2.46 15.74
C ARG A 184 -7.54 -2.51 14.68
N VAL A 185 -7.26 -3.68 14.11
CA VAL A 185 -6.26 -3.86 13.06
C VAL A 185 -6.61 -3.08 11.79
N LEU A 186 -7.87 -3.14 11.34
CA LEU A 186 -8.31 -2.41 10.15
C LEU A 186 -8.33 -0.89 10.35
N LEU A 187 -8.63 -0.42 11.57
CA LEU A 187 -8.49 0.99 11.92
C LEU A 187 -7.03 1.44 11.88
N ALA A 188 -6.11 0.63 12.42
CA ALA A 188 -4.68 0.90 12.35
C ALA A 188 -4.18 0.95 10.89
N LYS A 189 -4.63 0.02 10.04
CA LYS A 189 -4.39 0.02 8.59
C LYS A 189 -4.81 1.35 7.95
N GLN A 190 -6.02 1.82 8.24
CA GLN A 190 -6.52 3.08 7.67
C GLN A 190 -5.74 4.29 8.17
N ARG A 191 -5.36 4.33 9.46
CA ARG A 191 -4.54 5.40 10.04
C ARG A 191 -3.16 5.47 9.37
N ARG A 192 -2.49 4.33 9.20
CA ARG A 192 -1.18 4.27 8.51
C ARG A 192 -1.27 4.66 7.04
N ARG A 193 -2.29 4.21 6.31
CA ARG A 193 -2.56 4.65 4.93
C ARG A 193 -2.71 6.17 4.81
N ARG A 194 -3.31 6.83 5.81
CA ARG A 194 -3.40 8.30 5.81
C ARG A 194 -2.04 8.94 6.06
N GLY A 195 -1.19 8.33 6.90
CA GLY A 195 0.17 8.81 7.15
C GLY A 195 1.06 8.81 5.90
N THR A 196 0.82 7.92 4.93
CA THR A 196 1.64 7.82 3.70
C THR A 196 1.23 8.74 2.55
N LEU A 197 0.08 9.42 2.65
CA LEU A 197 -0.37 10.36 1.62
C LEU A 197 0.42 11.68 1.70
N LYS A 198 1.09 12.06 0.60
CA LYS A 198 1.82 13.34 0.50
C LYS A 198 0.89 14.53 0.83
N PRO A 199 1.32 15.49 1.66
CA PRO A 199 0.51 16.66 2.05
C PRO A 199 -0.02 17.45 0.85
N THR A 200 0.76 17.52 -0.23
CA THR A 200 0.45 18.27 -1.46
C THR A 200 -0.74 17.70 -2.22
N GLY A 201 -0.98 16.39 -2.17
CA GLY A 201 -2.16 15.76 -2.78
C GLY A 201 -3.47 16.08 -2.04
N ARG A 202 -3.42 16.43 -0.75
CA ARG A 202 -4.63 16.79 0.01
C ARG A 202 -5.15 18.18 -0.29
N VAL A 203 -4.26 19.15 -0.53
CA VAL A 203 -4.68 20.52 -0.87
C VAL A 203 -5.21 20.57 -2.29
N TRP A 204 -4.51 19.93 -3.23
CA TRP A 204 -4.95 19.80 -4.61
C TRP A 204 -6.25 18.97 -4.72
N GLY A 205 -6.36 17.88 -3.95
CA GLY A 205 -7.58 17.07 -3.86
C GLY A 205 -8.77 17.83 -3.26
N ARG A 206 -8.56 18.68 -2.25
CA ARG A 206 -9.63 19.53 -1.68
C ARG A 206 -10.06 20.64 -2.63
N LEU A 207 -9.13 21.25 -3.36
CA LEU A 207 -9.45 22.22 -4.40
C LEU A 207 -10.25 21.57 -5.54
N LEU A 208 -9.84 20.38 -5.97
CA LEU A 208 -10.58 19.61 -6.98
C LEU A 208 -11.93 19.08 -6.48
N ASP A 209 -12.05 18.67 -5.22
CA ASP A 209 -13.34 18.25 -4.63
C ASP A 209 -14.30 19.43 -4.52
N PHE A 210 -13.79 20.64 -4.28
CA PHE A 210 -14.58 21.87 -4.22
C PHE A 210 -15.04 22.34 -5.61
N VAL A 211 -14.20 22.18 -6.65
CA VAL A 211 -14.48 22.68 -8.01
C VAL A 211 -15.18 21.62 -8.89
N VAL A 212 -14.82 20.35 -8.77
CA VAL A 212 -15.19 19.30 -9.75
C VAL A 212 -15.98 18.14 -9.12
N GLY A 213 -15.94 17.94 -7.80
CA GLY A 213 -16.77 16.97 -7.08
C GLY A 213 -16.77 15.58 -7.73
N TYR A 214 -15.67 14.83 -7.61
CA TYR A 214 -15.52 13.52 -8.26
C TYR A 214 -16.72 12.58 -7.98
N GLY A 215 -17.48 12.28 -9.03
CA GLY A 215 -18.25 11.04 -9.19
C GLY A 215 -19.57 10.88 -8.44
N TYR A 216 -20.01 11.86 -7.63
CA TYR A 216 -21.28 11.72 -6.88
C TYR A 216 -22.22 12.93 -6.91
N ARG A 217 -21.85 14.06 -7.53
CA ARG A 217 -22.67 15.30 -7.48
C ARG A 217 -22.65 16.09 -8.79
N PRO A 218 -23.23 15.58 -9.89
CA PRO A 218 -23.30 16.28 -11.18
C PRO A 218 -23.98 17.66 -11.11
N TRP A 219 -24.83 17.90 -10.11
CA TRP A 219 -25.50 19.18 -9.91
C TRP A 219 -24.56 20.35 -9.53
N LEU A 220 -23.34 20.09 -9.04
CA LEU A 220 -22.37 21.14 -8.71
C LEU A 220 -21.81 21.85 -9.95
N ALA A 221 -21.66 21.12 -11.07
CA ALA A 221 -21.29 21.74 -12.35
C ALA A 221 -22.39 22.71 -12.81
N GLY A 222 -23.67 22.33 -12.64
CA GLY A 222 -24.80 23.22 -12.90
C GLY A 222 -24.81 24.45 -11.99
N LEU A 223 -24.46 24.29 -10.71
CA LEU A 223 -24.33 25.42 -9.78
C LEU A 223 -23.22 26.38 -10.20
N TRP A 224 -22.04 25.88 -10.58
CA TRP A 224 -20.93 26.73 -11.06
C TRP A 224 -21.28 27.45 -12.36
N VAL A 225 -21.94 26.78 -13.30
CA VAL A 225 -22.47 27.42 -14.50
C VAL A 225 -23.44 28.53 -14.14
N ALA A 226 -24.39 28.29 -13.23
CA ALA A 226 -25.35 29.30 -12.79
C ALA A 226 -24.68 30.51 -12.10
N VAL A 227 -23.68 30.27 -11.24
CA VAL A 227 -22.90 31.33 -10.57
C VAL A 227 -22.12 32.16 -11.58
N LEU A 228 -21.40 31.52 -12.50
CA LEU A 228 -20.61 32.21 -13.53
C LEU A 228 -21.51 32.97 -14.52
N LEU A 229 -22.64 32.38 -14.91
CA LEU A 229 -23.66 33.04 -15.73
C LEU A 229 -24.21 34.28 -15.03
N THR A 230 -24.58 34.16 -13.75
CA THR A 230 -25.13 35.28 -12.99
C THR A 230 -24.09 36.40 -12.85
N LEU A 231 -22.86 36.04 -12.47
CA LEU A 231 -21.77 37.00 -12.29
C LEU A 231 -21.45 37.73 -13.61
N GLY A 232 -21.27 37.00 -14.71
CA GLY A 232 -20.99 37.63 -16.00
C GLY A 232 -22.15 38.48 -16.49
N THR A 233 -23.40 38.03 -16.32
CA THR A 233 -24.60 38.81 -16.70
C THR A 233 -24.65 40.13 -15.96
N VAL A 234 -24.43 40.13 -14.65
CA VAL A 234 -24.43 41.35 -13.82
C VAL A 234 -23.27 42.28 -14.22
N VAL A 235 -22.06 41.74 -14.42
CA VAL A 235 -20.90 42.56 -14.76
C VAL A 235 -21.02 43.17 -16.16
N PHE A 236 -21.45 42.40 -17.16
CA PHE A 236 -21.60 42.90 -18.53
C PHE A 236 -22.84 43.75 -18.76
N ASP A 237 -23.84 43.67 -17.87
CA ASP A 237 -24.93 44.65 -17.85
C ASP A 237 -24.45 46.01 -17.30
N ALA A 238 -23.64 45.98 -16.23
CA ALA A 238 -23.07 47.17 -15.61
C ALA A 238 -21.95 47.82 -16.46
N VAL A 239 -21.12 47.01 -17.10
CA VAL A 239 -20.01 47.43 -17.95
C VAL A 239 -20.18 46.79 -19.32
N ARG A 240 -20.90 47.49 -20.20
CA ARG A 240 -21.25 46.97 -21.51
C ARG A 240 -20.01 46.88 -22.42
N PRO A 241 -19.80 45.75 -23.11
CA PRO A 241 -18.76 45.61 -24.11
C PRO A 241 -19.00 46.54 -25.30
N ALA A 242 -17.94 46.88 -26.02
CA ALA A 242 -18.03 47.71 -27.22
C ALA A 242 -18.45 46.85 -28.42
N GLN A 243 -19.26 47.41 -29.32
CA GLN A 243 -19.61 46.74 -30.57
C GLN A 243 -18.44 46.82 -31.56
N ILE A 244 -18.10 45.71 -32.20
CA ILE A 244 -16.95 45.62 -33.13
C ILE A 244 -17.28 46.30 -34.47
N ASP A 245 -18.47 46.04 -35.03
CA ASP A 245 -18.95 46.67 -36.27
C ASP A 245 -20.15 47.59 -35.97
N PRO A 246 -19.95 48.92 -35.95
CA PRO A 246 -21.00 49.88 -35.59
C PRO A 246 -22.05 50.09 -36.70
N ASP A 247 -21.80 49.63 -37.93
CA ASP A 247 -22.72 49.82 -39.06
C ASP A 247 -23.87 48.78 -39.07
N GLU A 248 -23.75 47.72 -38.26
CA GLU A 248 -24.75 46.68 -38.09
C GLU A 248 -25.59 46.92 -36.82
N VAL A 249 -26.93 46.94 -36.92
CA VAL A 249 -27.77 47.13 -35.72
C VAL A 249 -27.90 45.81 -34.96
N ARG A 250 -27.07 45.61 -33.94
CA ARG A 250 -27.13 44.43 -33.05
C ARG A 250 -27.63 44.81 -31.66
N SER A 251 -28.49 43.97 -31.09
CA SER A 251 -28.94 44.12 -29.71
C SER A 251 -28.03 43.34 -28.76
N PHE A 252 -27.47 44.05 -27.78
CA PHE A 252 -26.66 43.42 -26.74
C PHE A 252 -27.55 42.80 -25.67
N GLN A 253 -27.33 41.50 -25.37
CA GLN A 253 -27.97 40.83 -24.26
C GLN A 253 -26.92 40.26 -23.30
N PRO A 254 -26.77 40.82 -22.07
CA PRO A 254 -25.71 40.44 -21.13
C PRO A 254 -25.71 38.94 -20.78
N PHE A 255 -26.91 38.36 -20.65
CA PHE A 255 -27.07 36.93 -20.36
C PHE A 255 -26.59 36.06 -21.53
N VAL A 256 -27.05 36.36 -22.74
CA VAL A 256 -26.71 35.59 -23.94
C VAL A 256 -25.22 35.71 -24.26
N TYR A 257 -24.65 36.91 -24.10
CA TYR A 257 -23.21 37.13 -24.24
C TYR A 257 -22.40 36.33 -23.22
N THR A 258 -22.80 36.32 -21.95
CA THR A 258 -22.12 35.53 -20.91
C THR A 258 -22.23 34.03 -21.17
N LEU A 259 -23.39 33.56 -21.63
CA LEU A 259 -23.61 32.18 -22.02
C LEU A 259 -22.73 31.80 -23.22
N ASP A 260 -22.65 32.65 -24.23
CA ASP A 260 -21.82 32.46 -25.44
C ASP A 260 -20.31 32.45 -25.12
N LEU A 261 -19.88 33.11 -24.05
CA LEU A 261 -18.51 33.00 -23.52
C LEU A 261 -18.26 31.67 -22.78
N LEU A 262 -19.27 31.13 -22.08
CA LEU A 262 -19.15 29.89 -21.30
C LEU A 262 -19.27 28.63 -22.17
N VAL A 263 -19.97 28.69 -23.29
CA VAL A 263 -20.07 27.56 -24.23
C VAL A 263 -18.81 27.54 -25.11
N PRO A 264 -18.06 26.42 -25.18
CA PRO A 264 -16.83 26.33 -25.99
C PRO A 264 -17.02 26.60 -27.48
N VAL A 265 -18.24 26.34 -27.98
CA VAL A 265 -18.65 26.59 -29.35
C VAL A 265 -19.53 27.84 -29.34
N SER A 266 -19.18 28.84 -30.16
CA SER A 266 -20.01 30.04 -30.34
C SER A 266 -21.32 29.64 -31.00
N VAL A 267 -22.46 29.88 -30.34
CA VAL A 267 -23.79 29.52 -30.83
C VAL A 267 -24.63 30.77 -31.14
N PHE A 268 -24.37 31.88 -30.47
CA PHE A 268 -25.26 33.05 -30.48
C PHE A 268 -24.66 34.27 -31.19
N GLU A 269 -23.44 34.14 -31.74
CA GLU A 269 -22.67 35.19 -32.44
C GLU A 269 -22.44 36.48 -31.62
N GLN A 270 -22.77 36.48 -30.33
CA GLN A 270 -22.63 37.63 -29.44
C GLN A 270 -21.15 37.87 -29.13
N ARG A 271 -20.37 36.80 -28.91
CA ARG A 271 -18.91 36.91 -28.70
C ARG A 271 -18.16 37.46 -29.92
N GLY A 272 -18.67 37.24 -31.13
CA GLY A 272 -18.08 37.74 -32.38
C GLY A 272 -18.44 39.18 -32.70
N ALA A 273 -19.47 39.73 -32.04
CA ALA A 273 -20.01 41.07 -32.29
C ALA A 273 -19.61 42.11 -31.24
N TRP A 274 -19.22 41.65 -30.04
CA TRP A 274 -18.99 42.49 -28.89
C TRP A 274 -17.62 42.19 -28.26
N GLU A 275 -16.82 43.22 -28.03
CA GLU A 275 -15.49 43.10 -27.42
C GLU A 275 -15.51 43.66 -25.98
N PRO A 276 -15.07 42.87 -24.97
CA PRO A 276 -15.02 43.33 -23.60
C PRO A 276 -13.94 44.42 -23.43
N VAL A 277 -14.23 45.42 -22.60
CA VAL A 277 -13.38 46.60 -22.42
C VAL A 277 -12.73 46.65 -21.03
N GLY A 278 -11.51 47.18 -20.98
CA GLY A 278 -10.76 47.36 -19.74
C GLY A 278 -10.59 46.05 -18.96
N TRP A 279 -10.89 46.08 -17.66
CA TRP A 279 -10.70 44.93 -16.78
C TRP A 279 -11.65 43.75 -17.08
N THR A 280 -12.77 43.98 -17.77
CA THR A 280 -13.75 42.92 -18.09
C THR A 280 -13.21 41.90 -19.11
N GLN A 281 -12.10 42.20 -19.79
CA GLN A 281 -11.37 41.25 -20.65
C GLN A 281 -10.87 40.03 -19.87
N TRP A 282 -10.33 40.25 -18.67
CA TRP A 282 -9.88 39.17 -17.79
C TRP A 282 -11.04 38.28 -17.33
N LEU A 283 -12.21 38.89 -17.06
CA LEU A 283 -13.42 38.15 -16.74
C LEU A 283 -13.89 37.31 -17.93
N ALA A 284 -13.90 37.89 -19.14
CA ALA A 284 -14.28 37.17 -20.36
C ALA A 284 -13.36 35.97 -20.63
N TRP A 285 -12.04 36.13 -20.51
CA TRP A 285 -11.10 35.01 -20.65
C TRP A 285 -11.27 33.95 -19.57
N THR A 286 -11.56 34.35 -18.33
CA THR A 286 -11.84 33.43 -17.22
C THR A 286 -13.11 32.63 -17.48
N LEU A 287 -14.17 33.27 -18.00
CA LEU A 287 -15.41 32.60 -18.39
C LEU A 287 -15.17 31.59 -19.52
N VAL A 288 -14.43 31.97 -20.57
CA VAL A 288 -14.07 31.06 -21.67
C VAL A 288 -13.27 29.86 -21.17
N ALA A 289 -12.24 30.09 -20.36
CA ALA A 289 -11.42 29.02 -19.80
C ALA A 289 -12.25 28.07 -18.90
N SER A 290 -13.12 28.63 -18.06
CA SER A 290 -14.03 27.87 -17.20
C SER A 290 -15.02 27.04 -18.02
N GLY A 291 -15.52 27.58 -19.13
CA GLY A 291 -16.39 26.90 -20.08
C GLY A 291 -15.77 25.62 -20.65
N TRP A 292 -14.52 25.69 -21.11
CA TRP A 292 -13.76 24.53 -21.58
C TRP A 292 -13.55 23.46 -20.50
N ILE A 293 -13.22 23.89 -19.27
CA ILE A 293 -13.02 22.99 -18.13
C ILE A 293 -14.34 22.25 -17.79
N LEU A 294 -15.44 22.99 -17.71
CA LEU A 294 -16.76 22.44 -17.38
C LEU A 294 -17.29 21.49 -18.46
N ALA A 295 -17.12 21.84 -19.74
CA ALA A 295 -17.51 20.98 -20.85
C ALA A 295 -16.72 19.65 -20.85
N THR A 296 -15.40 19.72 -20.62
CA THR A 296 -14.54 18.53 -20.54
C THR A 296 -14.94 17.64 -19.37
N ALA A 297 -15.24 18.23 -18.21
CA ALA A 297 -15.70 17.50 -17.03
C ALA A 297 -17.06 16.79 -17.28
N LEU A 298 -17.98 17.44 -18.00
CA LEU A 298 -19.29 16.89 -18.31
C LEU A 298 -19.21 15.70 -19.29
N ILE A 299 -18.37 15.81 -20.35
CA ILE A 299 -18.10 14.71 -21.30
C ILE A 299 -17.47 13.51 -20.56
N ALA A 300 -16.46 13.76 -19.72
CA ALA A 300 -15.81 12.73 -18.92
C ALA A 300 -16.78 12.05 -17.92
N GLY A 301 -17.71 12.81 -17.35
CA GLY A 301 -18.78 12.30 -16.48
C GLY A 301 -19.76 11.39 -17.23
N ALA A 302 -20.28 11.83 -18.38
CA ALA A 302 -21.24 11.08 -19.19
C ALA A 302 -20.66 9.75 -19.70
N ALA A 303 -19.41 9.75 -20.17
CA ALA A 303 -18.71 8.55 -20.64
C ALA A 303 -18.56 7.47 -19.55
N ARG A 304 -18.60 7.86 -18.28
CA ARG A 304 -18.44 6.95 -17.13
C ARG A 304 -19.77 6.33 -16.68
N VAL A 305 -20.89 7.05 -16.83
CA VAL A 305 -22.23 6.55 -16.52
C VAL A 305 -22.69 5.51 -17.57
N LEU A 306 -22.22 5.66 -18.82
CA LEU A 306 -22.57 4.79 -19.93
C LEU A 306 -21.72 3.53 -20.06
N ARG A 307 -20.81 3.24 -19.12
CA ARG A 307 -20.08 1.96 -19.06
C ARG A 307 -20.80 1.01 -18.10
N PRO A 308 -21.51 -0.03 -18.58
CA PRO A 308 -21.97 -1.11 -17.73
C PRO A 308 -20.75 -1.80 -17.12
N SER A 309 -20.82 -2.16 -15.85
CA SER A 309 -19.88 -3.06 -15.19
C SER A 309 -19.90 -4.43 -15.87
N GLY A 310 -19.08 -4.59 -16.90
CA GLY A 310 -18.75 -5.88 -17.48
C GLY A 310 -17.80 -6.63 -16.55
N ASN A 311 -18.30 -7.74 -16.01
CA ASN A 311 -17.52 -8.74 -15.30
C ASN A 311 -16.39 -9.29 -16.18
N SER A 312 -15.18 -9.33 -15.63
CA SER A 312 -14.16 -10.35 -15.89
C SER A 312 -13.17 -10.36 -14.74
#